data_AF-A0A1C5FXW8-F1
#
_entry.id   AF-A0A1C5FXW8-F1
#
_cell.length_a   1.000
_cell.length_b   1.000
_cell.length_c   1.000
_cell.angle_alpha   90.00
_cell.angle_beta   90.00
_cell.angle_gamma   90.00
#
_symmetry.space_group_name_H-M   'P 1'
#
loop_
_entity.id
_entity.type
_entity.pdbx_description
1 polymer ?
#
loop_
_entity_poly.entity_id
_entity_poly.type
_entity_poly.pdbx_seq_one_letter_code
_entity_poly.pdbx_strand_id
1 'polypeptide(L)'
;MRTDCGCSCGGDATRTSAFVRPRFFAGQLLTEDDLSLLVEYTTAKARLHNRSLYGPGVICGLGVTCDPCGGGTVAVHPGHALDCAGNDIVVPCTERVDVPALVRERRISALGVDCGESGCDDDGDSGRRYGLYARYRELPVEPVAPYATEEPCPSPGCVPSRIQEGFQFVVKCDDFEDHRHNPGTRLLTTLGDLTRADRARTRDRRLGFYTDALTVASLGTGRAFRFDAADARRYATALAWLRANAGGEGPPAPPTVREMTEHVRALAAAIARYDTYDPAGQTQLGKDYPDL
;
A
#
# COMPACT_ATOMS: atom_id res chain seq x y z
N MET A 1 0.36 12.91 11.36
CA MET A 1 0.94 11.89 12.27
C MET A 1 -0.23 11.15 12.89
N ARG A 2 -0.52 9.91 12.47
CA ARG A 2 -1.55 9.11 13.15
C ARG A 2 -0.98 8.66 14.50
N THR A 3 -1.69 8.96 15.57
CA THR A 3 -1.31 8.75 16.98
C THR A 3 -1.59 7.34 17.49
N ASP A 4 -2.06 6.46 16.63
CA ASP A 4 -2.76 5.26 17.07
C ASP A 4 -1.88 4.03 16.77
N CYS A 5 -1.29 3.45 17.83
CA CYS A 5 -0.61 2.15 17.78
C CYS A 5 -1.60 0.96 17.79
N GLY A 6 -2.88 1.21 17.50
CA GLY A 6 -3.94 0.21 17.57
C GLY A 6 -4.20 -0.49 16.24
N CYS A 7 -4.02 -1.81 16.20
CA CYS A 7 -4.59 -2.65 15.16
C CYS A 7 -6.12 -2.72 15.38
N SER A 8 -6.89 -1.93 14.62
CA SER A 8 -8.36 -1.98 14.67
C SER A 8 -8.93 -2.91 13.57
N CYS A 9 -8.59 -4.19 13.62
CA CYS A 9 -9.38 -5.24 12.96
C CYS A 9 -10.24 -5.88 14.04
N GLY A 10 -11.57 -5.89 13.86
CA GLY A 10 -12.55 -6.25 14.89
C GLY A 10 -12.21 -7.52 15.67
N GLY A 11 -12.03 -7.36 16.98
CA GLY A 11 -11.64 -8.41 17.92
C GLY A 11 -10.63 -7.85 18.93
N ASP A 12 -11.17 -7.39 20.05
CA ASP A 12 -10.50 -6.82 21.23
C ASP A 12 -9.24 -6.00 20.97
N ALA A 13 -9.37 -4.67 21.06
CA ALA A 13 -8.22 -3.78 21.04
C ALA A 13 -7.31 -4.20 22.20
N THR A 14 -6.25 -4.96 21.90
CA THR A 14 -5.15 -5.25 22.81
C THR A 14 -4.42 -3.92 22.99
N ARG A 15 -5.03 -3.06 23.79
CA ARG A 15 -4.45 -1.82 24.32
C ARG A 15 -3.07 -2.21 24.80
N THR A 16 -2.07 -1.40 24.47
CA THR A 16 -0.78 -1.46 25.14
C THR A 16 -1.00 -1.23 26.63
N SER A 17 -1.34 -2.29 27.36
CA SER A 17 -1.32 -2.33 28.81
C SER A 17 0.12 -2.13 29.25
N ALA A 18 0.32 -1.44 30.38
CA ALA A 18 1.64 -1.30 30.95
C ALA A 18 2.14 -2.70 31.34
N PHE A 19 3.29 -3.11 30.79
CA PHE A 19 3.89 -4.40 31.12
C PHE A 19 4.45 -4.37 32.54
N VAL A 20 4.07 -5.35 33.37
CA VAL A 20 4.65 -5.56 34.69
C VAL A 20 5.61 -6.75 34.61
N ARG A 21 6.90 -6.50 34.86
CA ARG A 21 7.93 -7.54 34.83
C ARG A 21 8.09 -8.14 36.23
N PRO A 22 8.04 -9.48 36.38
CA PRO A 22 8.37 -10.14 37.65
C PRO A 22 9.81 -9.84 38.08
N ARG A 23 10.00 -9.59 39.38
CA ARG A 23 11.33 -9.45 40.01
C ARG A 23 11.46 -10.46 41.13
N PHE A 24 12.26 -11.49 40.90
CA PHE A 24 12.49 -12.55 41.88
C PHE A 24 13.59 -12.19 42.89
N PHE A 25 13.46 -12.67 44.12
CA PHE A 25 14.46 -12.49 45.18
C PHE A 25 14.63 -13.76 46.04
N ALA A 26 15.75 -13.85 46.76
CA ALA A 26 16.08 -15.01 47.58
C ALA A 26 15.07 -15.20 48.72
N GLY A 27 14.55 -16.41 48.87
CA GLY A 27 13.54 -16.76 49.88
C GLY A 27 12.10 -16.46 49.47
N GLN A 28 11.85 -15.98 48.25
CA GLN A 28 10.50 -15.82 47.72
C GLN A 28 9.85 -17.18 47.42
N LEU A 29 8.59 -17.37 47.84
CA LEU A 29 7.74 -18.46 47.38
C LEU A 29 7.20 -18.11 45.99
N LEU A 30 7.44 -18.96 45.00
CA LEU A 30 6.89 -18.79 43.65
C LEU A 30 5.55 -19.53 43.54
N THR A 31 4.53 -18.82 43.08
CA THR A 31 3.20 -19.39 42.82
C THR A 31 2.96 -19.55 41.31
N GLU A 32 1.82 -20.18 40.98
CA GLU A 32 1.31 -20.19 39.60
C GLU A 32 1.23 -18.76 39.04
N ASP A 33 0.65 -17.81 39.78
CA ASP A 33 0.48 -16.42 39.32
C ASP A 33 1.81 -15.77 38.90
N ASP A 34 2.89 -15.99 39.67
CA ASP A 34 4.21 -15.43 39.35
C ASP A 34 4.79 -16.02 38.05
N LEU A 35 4.60 -17.33 37.83
CA LEU A 35 5.10 -18.03 36.65
C LEU A 35 4.25 -17.71 35.42
N SER A 36 2.93 -17.67 35.56
CA SER A 36 1.99 -17.25 34.52
C SER A 36 2.29 -15.82 34.08
N LEU A 37 2.49 -14.89 35.03
CA LEU A 37 2.86 -13.52 34.72
C LEU A 37 4.20 -13.42 33.96
N LEU A 38 5.18 -14.29 34.28
CA LEU A 38 6.44 -14.34 33.54
C LEU A 38 6.24 -14.77 32.07
N VAL A 39 5.41 -15.79 31.84
CA VAL A 39 5.09 -16.26 30.48
C VAL A 39 4.30 -15.21 29.71
N GLU A 40 3.29 -14.60 30.32
CA GLU A 40 2.50 -13.53 29.71
C GLU A 40 3.36 -12.30 29.39
N TYR A 41 4.23 -11.87 30.30
CA TYR A 41 5.12 -10.75 30.06
C TYR A 41 6.03 -10.99 28.85
N THR A 42 6.64 -12.18 28.75
CA THR A 42 7.58 -12.49 27.65
C THR A 42 6.86 -12.64 26.31
N THR A 43 5.75 -13.38 26.26
CA THR A 43 4.94 -13.57 25.05
C THR A 43 4.33 -12.25 24.58
N ALA A 44 3.77 -11.43 25.48
CA ALA A 44 3.19 -10.15 25.11
C ALA A 44 4.24 -9.13 24.63
N LYS A 45 5.47 -9.17 25.16
CA LYS A 45 6.60 -8.37 24.65
C LYS A 45 7.04 -8.81 23.25
N ALA A 46 7.07 -10.11 22.97
CA ALA A 46 7.36 -10.64 21.64
C ALA A 46 6.28 -10.24 20.63
N ARG A 47 5.00 -10.43 20.98
CA ARG A 47 3.84 -10.00 20.17
C ARG A 47 3.87 -8.50 19.87
N LEU A 48 4.21 -7.67 20.86
CA LEU A 48 4.40 -6.24 20.67
C LEU A 48 5.52 -5.93 19.67
N HIS A 49 6.67 -6.59 19.80
CA HIS A 49 7.80 -6.42 18.89
C HIS A 49 7.39 -6.80 17.45
N ASN A 50 6.76 -7.96 17.29
CA ASN A 50 6.31 -8.48 16.02
C ASN A 50 5.36 -7.52 15.31
N ARG A 51 4.28 -7.09 15.97
CA ARG A 51 3.31 -6.17 15.36
C ARG A 51 3.87 -4.77 15.10
N SER A 52 4.87 -4.33 15.88
CA SER A 52 5.41 -2.97 15.77
C SER A 52 6.44 -2.85 14.65
N LEU A 53 7.27 -3.87 14.46
CA LEU A 53 8.37 -3.84 13.50
C LEU A 53 8.07 -4.57 12.19
N TYR A 54 7.47 -5.76 12.25
CA TYR A 54 7.23 -6.60 11.07
C TYR A 54 5.80 -6.49 10.55
N GLY A 55 4.84 -6.32 11.46
CA GLY A 55 3.42 -6.32 11.15
C GLY A 55 2.88 -7.69 10.71
N PRO A 56 1.58 -7.77 10.42
CA PRO A 56 0.97 -9.00 9.91
C PRO A 56 1.43 -9.34 8.49
N GLY A 57 1.54 -10.63 8.20
CA GLY A 57 1.84 -11.13 6.85
C GLY A 57 2.60 -12.46 6.84
N VAL A 58 2.83 -12.98 5.64
CA VAL A 58 3.69 -14.16 5.43
C VAL A 58 5.14 -13.75 5.51
N ILE A 59 5.92 -14.38 6.40
CA ILE A 59 7.36 -14.17 6.50
C ILE A 59 8.08 -15.04 5.47
N CYS A 60 7.75 -16.34 5.44
CA CYS A 60 8.33 -17.30 4.51
C CYS A 60 7.40 -18.51 4.30
N GLY A 61 7.59 -19.20 3.17
CA GLY A 61 6.82 -20.42 2.87
C GLY A 61 5.34 -20.12 2.60
N LEU A 62 4.44 -20.97 3.12
CA LEU A 62 2.98 -20.87 2.95
C LEU A 62 2.53 -20.79 1.49
N GLY A 63 3.33 -21.37 0.58
CA GLY A 63 2.96 -21.50 -0.81
C GLY A 63 1.69 -22.32 -0.95
N VAL A 64 0.75 -21.85 -1.76
CA VAL A 64 -0.50 -22.54 -2.02
C VAL A 64 -0.44 -23.17 -3.41
N THR A 65 -0.68 -24.47 -3.47
CA THR A 65 -0.80 -25.22 -4.73
C THR A 65 -2.15 -25.92 -4.78
N CYS A 66 -2.63 -26.21 -5.99
CA CYS A 66 -3.86 -26.97 -6.15
C CYS A 66 -3.59 -28.47 -5.95
N ASP A 67 -4.36 -29.17 -5.12
CA ASP A 67 -4.20 -30.61 -4.89
C ASP A 67 -5.52 -31.29 -4.42
N PRO A 68 -6.30 -31.93 -5.32
CA PRO A 68 -6.13 -31.97 -6.77
C PRO A 68 -6.66 -30.71 -7.45
N CYS A 69 -6.10 -30.36 -8.61
CA CYS A 69 -6.62 -29.26 -9.44
C CYS A 69 -8.07 -29.51 -9.87
N GLY A 70 -8.91 -28.48 -9.77
CA GLY A 70 -10.33 -28.52 -10.19
C GLY A 70 -11.32 -28.98 -9.14
N GLY A 71 -10.86 -29.51 -7.99
CA GLY A 71 -11.73 -29.96 -6.89
C GLY A 71 -11.98 -28.95 -5.77
N GLY A 72 -11.41 -27.73 -5.86
CA GLY A 72 -11.51 -26.71 -4.81
C GLY A 72 -10.67 -27.00 -3.56
N THR A 73 -9.91 -28.10 -3.54
CA THR A 73 -8.94 -28.41 -2.48
C THR A 73 -7.58 -27.82 -2.84
N VAL A 74 -6.96 -27.14 -1.89
CA VAL A 74 -5.61 -26.58 -2.04
C VAL A 74 -4.67 -27.20 -1.01
N ALA A 75 -3.41 -27.37 -1.38
CA ALA A 75 -2.33 -27.73 -0.49
C ALA A 75 -1.61 -26.44 -0.05
N VAL A 76 -1.57 -26.20 1.25
CA VAL A 76 -0.80 -25.12 1.86
C VAL A 76 0.51 -25.71 2.37
N HIS A 77 1.63 -25.29 1.80
CA HIS A 77 2.95 -25.79 2.16
C HIS A 77 3.46 -25.19 3.49
N PRO A 78 4.45 -25.84 4.14
CA PRO A 78 5.03 -25.34 5.38
C PRO A 78 5.51 -23.90 5.28
N GLY A 79 5.42 -23.17 6.39
CA GLY A 79 5.87 -21.79 6.45
C GLY A 79 5.50 -21.09 7.74
N HIS A 80 5.80 -19.79 7.76
CA HIS A 80 5.67 -18.93 8.93
C HIS A 80 5.03 -17.60 8.55
N ALA A 81 4.05 -17.18 9.34
CA ALA A 81 3.36 -15.91 9.20
C ALA A 81 3.17 -15.24 10.56
N LEU A 82 2.90 -13.95 10.53
CA LEU A 82 2.47 -13.15 11.67
C LEU A 82 1.01 -12.72 11.49
N ASP A 83 0.24 -12.80 12.56
CA ASP A 83 -1.08 -12.18 12.60
C ASP A 83 -1.04 -10.71 13.02
N CYS A 84 -2.21 -10.07 13.01
CA CYS A 84 -2.34 -8.65 13.36
C CYS A 84 -2.06 -8.32 14.84
N ALA A 85 -2.14 -9.30 15.73
CA ALA A 85 -1.81 -9.16 17.15
C ALA A 85 -0.30 -9.37 17.41
N GLY A 86 0.42 -9.91 16.44
CA GLY A 86 1.84 -10.25 16.50
C GLY A 86 2.11 -11.70 16.91
N ASN A 87 1.10 -12.57 16.82
CA ASN A 87 1.27 -14.01 17.07
C ASN A 87 1.96 -14.67 15.88
N ASP A 88 2.87 -15.59 16.20
CA ASP A 88 3.54 -16.45 15.23
C ASP A 88 2.61 -17.60 14.82
N ILE A 89 2.37 -17.73 13.52
CA ILE A 89 1.62 -18.82 12.91
C ILE A 89 2.61 -19.70 12.15
N VAL A 90 2.88 -20.89 12.68
CA VAL A 90 3.79 -21.86 12.08
C VAL A 90 3.01 -23.04 11.53
N VAL A 91 3.12 -23.26 10.22
CA VAL A 91 2.58 -24.44 9.53
C VAL A 91 3.74 -25.41 9.32
N PRO A 92 3.82 -26.52 10.08
CA PRO A 92 5.00 -27.38 10.07
C PRO A 92 5.04 -28.34 8.85
N CYS A 93 3.87 -28.73 8.35
CA CYS A 93 3.70 -29.73 7.29
C CYS A 93 2.71 -29.23 6.23
N THR A 94 2.74 -29.82 5.03
CA THR A 94 1.76 -29.49 3.99
C THR A 94 0.36 -29.92 4.44
N GLU A 95 -0.57 -28.96 4.49
CA GLU A 95 -1.96 -29.18 4.89
C GLU A 95 -2.89 -29.12 3.69
N ARG A 96 -3.83 -30.08 3.60
CA ARG A 96 -4.86 -30.09 2.56
C ARG A 96 -6.10 -29.37 3.07
N VAL A 97 -6.48 -28.31 2.39
CA VAL A 97 -7.58 -27.43 2.78
C VAL A 97 -8.70 -27.51 1.75
N ASP A 98 -9.87 -27.97 2.17
CA ASP A 98 -11.10 -27.95 1.38
C ASP A 98 -11.71 -26.53 1.45
N VAL A 99 -11.42 -25.70 0.43
CA VAL A 99 -11.91 -24.33 0.36
C VAL A 99 -13.44 -24.27 0.25
N PRO A 100 -14.12 -25.10 -0.58
CA PRO A 100 -15.59 -25.19 -0.58
C PRO A 100 -16.21 -25.46 0.78
N ALA A 101 -15.60 -26.33 1.60
CA ALA A 101 -16.07 -26.57 2.97
C ALA A 101 -15.96 -25.32 3.84
N LEU A 102 -14.83 -24.61 3.81
CA LEU A 102 -14.63 -23.36 4.54
C LEU A 102 -15.59 -22.24 4.10
N VAL A 103 -15.86 -22.14 2.79
CA VAL A 103 -16.87 -21.20 2.27
C VAL A 103 -18.25 -21.51 2.82
N ARG A 104 -18.63 -22.79 2.90
CA ARG A 104 -19.92 -23.24 3.46
C ARG A 104 -20.03 -22.94 4.95
N GLU A 105 -19.01 -23.28 5.73
CA GLU A 105 -18.94 -22.97 7.17
C GLU A 105 -19.10 -21.47 7.42
N ARG A 106 -18.44 -20.66 6.60
CA ARG A 106 -18.56 -19.21 6.69
C ARG A 106 -19.97 -18.72 6.40
N ARG A 107 -20.62 -19.22 5.34
CA ARG A 107 -22.01 -18.83 5.01
C ARG A 107 -22.96 -19.10 6.16
N ILE A 108 -22.77 -20.22 6.86
CA ILE A 108 -23.54 -20.57 8.06
C ILE A 108 -23.24 -19.56 9.19
N SER A 109 -21.96 -19.26 9.42
CA SER A 109 -21.51 -18.39 10.52
C SER A 109 -21.82 -16.91 10.30
N ALA A 110 -21.88 -16.45 9.05
CA ALA A 110 -22.08 -15.05 8.66
C ALA A 110 -23.56 -14.65 8.48
N LEU A 111 -24.52 -15.52 8.85
CA LEU A 111 -25.96 -15.26 8.81
C LEU A 111 -26.48 -14.69 7.47
N GLY A 112 -25.87 -15.10 6.35
CA GLY A 112 -26.28 -14.66 5.02
C GLY A 112 -25.66 -13.34 4.53
N VAL A 113 -24.70 -12.76 5.25
CA VAL A 113 -23.84 -11.69 4.71
C VAL A 113 -22.84 -12.32 3.75
N ASP A 114 -23.17 -12.30 2.46
CA ASP A 114 -22.29 -12.73 1.39
C ASP A 114 -21.21 -11.68 1.13
N CYS A 115 -20.04 -12.14 0.67
CA CYS A 115 -19.04 -11.23 0.10
C CYS A 115 -19.68 -10.53 -1.09
N GLY A 116 -19.73 -9.20 -1.03
CA GLY A 116 -20.30 -8.39 -2.09
C GLY A 116 -19.66 -8.73 -3.43
N GLU A 117 -20.45 -8.72 -4.49
CA GLU A 117 -19.93 -8.58 -5.84
C GLU A 117 -19.08 -7.30 -5.81
N SER A 118 -17.77 -7.42 -6.01
CA SER A 118 -16.93 -6.24 -6.18
C SER A 118 -17.47 -5.51 -7.41
N GLY A 119 -18.28 -4.48 -7.15
CA GLY A 119 -18.86 -3.66 -8.18
C GLY A 119 -17.76 -2.98 -8.99
N CYS A 120 -17.98 -2.99 -10.31
CA CYS A 120 -17.32 -2.15 -11.30
C CYS A 120 -15.90 -2.59 -11.74
N ASP A 121 -15.75 -3.81 -12.25
CA ASP A 121 -14.79 -4.08 -13.34
C ASP A 121 -15.55 -4.77 -14.49
N ASP A 122 -15.54 -4.14 -15.65
CA ASP A 122 -16.36 -4.40 -16.85
C ASP A 122 -15.82 -5.60 -17.68
N ASP A 123 -15.32 -6.64 -17.01
CA ASP A 123 -14.69 -7.80 -17.64
C ASP A 123 -15.32 -9.12 -17.16
N GLY A 124 -16.55 -9.42 -17.62
CA GLY A 124 -17.07 -10.78 -17.88
C GLY A 124 -16.98 -11.92 -16.84
N ASP A 125 -16.41 -11.73 -15.65
CA ASP A 125 -16.19 -12.76 -14.62
C ASP A 125 -16.83 -12.31 -13.30
N SER A 126 -18.15 -12.50 -13.22
CA SER A 126 -18.97 -12.27 -12.03
C SER A 126 -18.75 -13.34 -10.96
N GLY A 127 -17.48 -13.70 -10.71
CA GLY A 127 -17.06 -14.66 -9.71
C GLY A 127 -16.95 -14.04 -8.31
N ARG A 128 -17.53 -14.69 -7.30
CA ARG A 128 -17.35 -14.31 -5.90
C ARG A 128 -15.91 -14.63 -5.48
N ARG A 129 -15.16 -13.62 -5.03
CA ARG A 129 -13.78 -13.79 -4.55
C ARG A 129 -13.73 -14.01 -3.04
N TYR A 130 -12.88 -14.95 -2.65
CA TYR A 130 -12.65 -15.34 -1.27
C TYR A 130 -11.14 -15.42 -1.03
N GLY A 131 -10.66 -14.78 0.02
CA GLY A 131 -9.28 -14.95 0.49
C GLY A 131 -9.18 -16.10 1.49
N LEU A 132 -8.13 -16.92 1.37
CA LEU A 132 -7.76 -17.93 2.35
C LEU A 132 -6.81 -17.32 3.38
N TYR A 133 -7.14 -17.43 4.66
CA TYR A 133 -6.38 -16.87 5.77
C TYR A 133 -6.04 -17.96 6.78
N ALA A 134 -4.89 -17.81 7.45
CA ALA A 134 -4.56 -18.60 8.64
C ALA A 134 -4.84 -17.77 9.89
N ARG A 135 -5.55 -18.35 10.86
CA ARG A 135 -5.85 -17.75 12.15
C ARG A 135 -5.12 -18.49 13.25
N TYR A 136 -4.39 -17.76 14.09
CA TYR A 136 -3.76 -18.32 15.29
C TYR A 136 -4.81 -18.84 16.28
N ARG A 137 -4.56 -20.00 16.88
CA ARG A 137 -5.43 -20.63 17.86
C ARG A 137 -4.60 -21.32 18.94
N GLU A 138 -4.94 -21.06 20.19
CA GLU A 138 -4.40 -21.78 21.35
C GLU A 138 -5.41 -22.84 21.78
N LEU A 139 -4.92 -24.03 22.12
CA LEU A 139 -5.74 -25.14 22.62
C LEU A 139 -5.14 -25.66 23.94
N PRO A 140 -5.90 -25.72 25.03
CA PRO A 140 -5.44 -26.38 26.24
C PRO A 140 -5.36 -27.90 26.02
N VAL A 141 -4.22 -28.50 26.33
CA VAL A 141 -3.94 -29.92 26.12
C VAL A 141 -3.28 -30.56 27.34
N GLU A 142 -3.16 -31.88 27.30
CA GLU A 142 -2.51 -32.69 28.34
C GLU A 142 -3.07 -32.44 29.75
N PRO A 143 -4.32 -32.89 30.00
CA PRO A 143 -4.96 -32.70 31.31
C PRO A 143 -4.28 -33.59 32.37
N VAL A 144 -3.90 -32.97 33.49
CA VAL A 144 -3.24 -33.62 34.63
C VAL A 144 -4.11 -33.44 35.87
N ALA A 145 -4.22 -34.48 36.69
CA ALA A 145 -4.93 -34.40 37.96
C ALA A 145 -4.11 -33.57 38.96
N PRO A 146 -4.70 -32.56 39.63
CA PRO A 146 -4.03 -31.86 40.71
C PRO A 146 -3.75 -32.81 41.87
N TYR A 147 -2.74 -32.50 42.68
CA TYR A 147 -2.50 -33.24 43.91
C TYR A 147 -3.70 -33.12 44.86
N ALA A 148 -4.03 -34.21 45.54
CA ALA A 148 -5.09 -34.21 46.54
C ALA A 148 -4.69 -33.26 47.69
N THR A 149 -5.45 -32.19 47.86
CA THR A 149 -5.36 -31.30 49.02
C THR A 149 -6.25 -31.85 50.14
N GLU A 150 -5.84 -31.71 51.41
CA GLU A 150 -6.63 -32.18 52.55
C GLU A 150 -7.93 -31.37 52.80
N GLU A 151 -8.21 -30.38 51.96
CA GLU A 151 -9.42 -29.56 52.06
C GLU A 151 -10.65 -30.29 51.48
N PRO A 152 -11.83 -30.20 52.14
CA PRO A 152 -13.06 -30.89 51.75
C PRO A 152 -13.77 -30.20 50.56
N CYS A 153 -13.00 -29.70 49.60
CA CYS A 153 -13.50 -29.13 48.35
C CYS A 153 -13.59 -30.23 47.29
N PRO A 154 -14.57 -30.17 46.37
CA PRO A 154 -14.61 -31.11 45.25
C PRO A 154 -13.28 -31.00 44.50
N SER A 155 -12.54 -32.10 44.41
CA SER A 155 -11.27 -32.15 43.69
C SER A 155 -11.51 -31.62 42.28
N PRO A 156 -10.78 -30.59 41.82
CA PRO A 156 -10.86 -30.19 40.43
C PRO A 156 -10.58 -31.44 39.59
N GLY A 157 -11.43 -31.69 38.58
CA GLY A 157 -11.12 -32.71 37.58
C GLY A 157 -9.78 -32.41 36.90
N CYS A 158 -9.32 -33.27 36.01
CA CYS A 158 -8.04 -33.06 35.34
C CYS A 158 -8.00 -31.66 34.68
N VAL A 159 -6.95 -30.88 34.99
CA VAL A 159 -6.74 -29.52 34.48
C VAL A 159 -5.66 -29.57 33.41
N PRO A 160 -5.80 -28.88 32.27
CA PRO A 160 -4.78 -28.81 31.22
C PRO A 160 -3.44 -28.29 31.77
N SER A 161 -2.36 -29.03 31.50
CA SER A 161 -1.00 -28.64 31.93
C SER A 161 -0.23 -27.83 30.88
N ARG A 162 -0.72 -27.82 29.63
CA ARG A 162 -0.06 -27.16 28.50
C ARG A 162 -1.05 -26.44 27.61
N ILE A 163 -0.56 -25.40 26.93
CA ILE A 163 -1.24 -24.73 25.84
C ILE A 163 -0.50 -25.11 24.55
N GLN A 164 -1.21 -25.77 23.64
CA GLN A 164 -0.72 -26.03 22.30
C GLN A 164 -1.07 -24.84 21.41
N GLU A 165 -0.03 -24.17 20.92
CA GLU A 165 -0.18 -23.18 19.86
C GLU A 165 -0.44 -23.88 18.53
N GLY A 166 -1.37 -23.35 17.75
CA GLY A 166 -1.74 -23.90 16.47
C GLY A 166 -2.41 -22.85 15.58
N PHE A 167 -3.02 -23.34 14.51
CA PHE A 167 -3.65 -22.50 13.53
C PHE A 167 -4.92 -23.16 12.98
N GLN A 168 -5.78 -22.33 12.40
CA GLN A 168 -6.96 -22.77 11.68
C GLN A 168 -7.07 -21.96 10.40
N PHE A 169 -7.26 -22.65 9.27
CA PHE A 169 -7.57 -21.99 8.02
C PHE A 169 -9.01 -21.51 8.01
N VAL A 170 -9.20 -20.25 7.61
CA VAL A 170 -10.50 -19.61 7.51
C VAL A 170 -10.58 -18.84 6.20
N VAL A 171 -11.78 -18.76 5.64
CA VAL A 171 -12.01 -17.97 4.43
C VAL A 171 -12.63 -16.63 4.82
N LYS A 172 -12.09 -15.53 4.29
CA LYS A 172 -12.67 -14.18 4.42
C LYS A 172 -12.97 -13.56 3.05
N CYS A 173 -13.71 -12.45 3.07
CA CYS A 173 -14.04 -11.76 1.83
C CYS A 173 -12.75 -11.12 1.36
N ASP A 174 -12.60 -11.05 0.05
CA ASP A 174 -11.39 -10.55 -0.56
C ASP A 174 -11.32 -9.02 -0.43
N ASP A 175 -10.99 -8.56 0.77
CA ASP A 175 -10.63 -7.17 1.02
C ASP A 175 -9.12 -7.07 0.76
N PHE A 176 -8.73 -6.92 -0.51
CA PHE A 176 -7.32 -6.72 -0.94
C PHE A 176 -6.60 -5.56 -0.21
N GLU A 177 -7.34 -4.74 0.54
CA GLU A 177 -6.80 -3.63 1.33
C GLU A 177 -6.56 -3.96 2.82
N ASP A 178 -7.00 -5.11 3.36
CA ASP A 178 -6.85 -5.39 4.81
C ASP A 178 -5.52 -6.06 5.16
N HIS A 179 -4.43 -5.44 4.72
CA HIS A 179 -3.17 -5.52 5.46
C HIS A 179 -2.70 -4.08 5.65
N ARG A 180 -3.17 -3.47 6.74
CA ARG A 180 -2.79 -2.12 7.21
C ARG A 180 -1.28 -1.95 7.46
N HIS A 181 -0.48 -2.98 7.17
CA HIS A 181 0.96 -3.01 7.21
C HIS A 181 1.55 -3.44 5.85
N ASN A 182 1.17 -2.79 4.75
CA ASN A 182 1.96 -2.86 3.52
C ASN A 182 3.10 -1.81 3.62
N PRO A 183 4.35 -2.23 3.90
CA PRO A 183 5.46 -1.28 4.02
C PRO A 183 5.71 -0.52 2.71
N GLY A 184 5.41 -1.13 1.55
CA GLY A 184 5.45 -0.47 0.24
C GLY A 184 4.43 0.66 0.12
N THR A 185 3.18 0.42 0.49
CA THR A 185 2.14 1.47 0.51
C THR A 185 2.47 2.57 1.52
N ARG A 186 3.04 2.19 2.68
CA ARG A 186 3.51 3.16 3.69
C ARG A 186 4.68 4.01 3.18
N LEU A 187 5.63 3.40 2.46
CA LEU A 187 6.75 4.09 1.84
C LEU A 187 6.28 5.02 0.71
N LEU A 188 5.41 4.54 -0.18
CA LEU A 188 4.84 5.31 -1.29
C LEU A 188 4.01 6.51 -0.79
N THR A 189 3.21 6.32 0.25
CA THR A 189 2.46 7.43 0.88
C THR A 189 3.38 8.46 1.55
N THR A 190 4.52 8.05 2.10
CA THR A 190 5.53 8.99 2.62
C THR A 190 6.36 9.69 1.53
N LEU A 191 6.57 9.06 0.38
CA LEU A 191 7.34 9.63 -0.73
C LEU A 191 6.54 10.68 -1.54
N GLY A 192 5.20 10.65 -1.46
CA GLY A 192 4.33 11.57 -2.19
C GLY A 192 4.18 11.22 -3.67
N ASP A 193 3.68 12.16 -4.48
CA ASP A 193 3.45 11.94 -5.92
C ASP A 193 4.77 11.94 -6.71
N LEU A 194 5.30 10.74 -6.95
CA LEU A 194 6.53 10.52 -7.72
C LEU A 194 6.44 11.05 -9.15
N THR A 195 5.27 10.99 -9.79
CA THR A 195 5.11 11.52 -11.17
C THR A 195 5.18 13.04 -11.18
N ARG A 196 4.68 13.71 -10.15
CA ARG A 196 4.81 15.16 -9.99
C ARG A 196 6.26 15.54 -9.69
N ALA A 197 6.94 14.78 -8.82
CA ALA A 197 8.35 15.01 -8.50
C ALA A 197 9.25 14.86 -9.73
N ASP A 198 9.05 13.82 -10.54
CA ASP A 198 9.87 13.56 -11.74
C ASP A 198 9.61 14.59 -12.84
N ARG A 199 8.35 15.03 -13.02
CA ARG A 199 8.01 16.16 -13.89
C ARG A 199 8.69 17.46 -13.44
N ALA A 200 8.70 17.75 -12.15
CA ALA A 200 9.35 18.94 -11.60
C ALA A 200 10.88 18.89 -11.83
N ARG A 201 11.52 17.77 -11.51
CA ARG A 201 12.96 17.55 -11.72
C ARG A 201 13.37 17.65 -13.19
N THR A 202 12.57 17.10 -14.10
CA THR A 202 12.84 17.19 -15.55
C THR A 202 12.75 18.62 -16.05
N ARG A 203 11.75 19.38 -15.58
CA ARG A 203 11.61 20.82 -15.91
C ARG A 203 12.77 21.64 -15.35
N ASP A 204 13.18 21.37 -14.12
CA ASP A 204 14.31 22.05 -13.47
C ASP A 204 15.63 21.83 -14.23
N ARG A 205 15.94 20.56 -14.59
CA ARG A 205 17.09 20.24 -15.46
C ARG A 205 17.04 20.97 -16.79
N ARG A 206 15.87 21.03 -17.43
CA ARG A 206 15.70 21.75 -18.70
C ARG A 206 15.92 23.25 -18.52
N LEU A 207 15.38 23.84 -17.46
CA LEU A 207 15.58 25.25 -17.13
C LEU A 207 17.06 25.56 -16.91
N GLY A 208 17.79 24.66 -16.23
CA GLY A 208 19.23 24.77 -16.01
C GLY A 208 20.03 25.06 -17.28
N PHE A 209 19.71 24.43 -18.41
CA PHE A 209 20.39 24.69 -19.69
C PHE A 209 20.24 26.14 -20.20
N TYR A 210 19.20 26.85 -19.75
CA TYR A 210 18.88 28.21 -20.18
C TYR A 210 19.11 29.26 -19.09
N THR A 211 19.42 28.86 -17.85
CA THR A 211 19.56 29.79 -16.71
C THR A 211 20.60 30.87 -16.93
N ASP A 212 21.79 30.55 -17.45
CA ASP A 212 22.82 31.54 -17.74
C ASP A 212 22.38 32.52 -18.84
N ALA A 213 21.79 32.01 -19.93
CA ALA A 213 21.28 32.83 -21.02
C ALA A 213 20.15 33.76 -20.55
N LEU A 214 19.25 33.28 -19.70
CA LEU A 214 18.18 34.06 -19.09
C LEU A 214 18.73 35.12 -18.12
N THR A 215 19.77 34.80 -17.37
CA THR A 215 20.42 35.74 -16.43
C THR A 215 21.16 36.84 -17.19
N VAL A 216 21.85 36.51 -18.27
CA VAL A 216 22.48 37.50 -19.16
C VAL A 216 21.42 38.36 -19.85
N ALA A 217 20.31 37.77 -20.29
CA ALA A 217 19.20 38.51 -20.89
C ALA A 217 18.52 39.46 -19.89
N SER A 218 18.34 39.04 -18.63
CA SER A 218 17.72 39.88 -17.59
C SER A 218 18.59 41.05 -17.16
N LEU A 219 19.93 40.88 -17.20
CA LEU A 219 20.90 41.93 -16.92
C LEU A 219 21.18 42.84 -18.14
N GLY A 220 20.76 42.43 -19.33
CA GLY A 220 21.32 42.92 -20.59
C GLY A 220 20.46 43.88 -21.43
N THR A 221 19.23 44.24 -21.08
CA THR A 221 18.38 44.97 -22.06
C THR A 221 17.61 46.17 -21.50
N GLY A 222 18.03 47.37 -21.95
CA GLY A 222 17.11 48.50 -22.20
C GLY A 222 16.28 48.33 -23.49
N ARG A 223 16.37 47.16 -24.14
CA ARG A 223 15.64 46.83 -25.37
C ARG A 223 14.31 46.17 -25.01
N ALA A 224 13.22 46.90 -25.16
CA ALA A 224 11.88 46.35 -25.08
C ALA A 224 11.61 45.45 -26.30
N PHE A 225 11.34 44.17 -26.05
CA PHE A 225 10.83 43.26 -27.07
C PHE A 225 9.31 43.42 -27.12
N ARG A 226 8.81 44.12 -28.14
CA ARG A 226 7.38 44.31 -28.36
C ARG A 226 6.85 43.23 -29.30
N PHE A 227 5.61 42.82 -29.09
CA PHE A 227 4.88 42.01 -30.04
C PHE A 227 4.36 42.92 -31.16
N ASP A 228 4.67 42.59 -32.41
CA ASP A 228 4.27 43.38 -33.59
C ASP A 228 3.52 42.56 -34.65
N ALA A 229 3.07 43.23 -35.71
CA ALA A 229 2.35 42.59 -36.81
C ALA A 229 3.19 41.55 -37.59
N ALA A 230 4.53 41.60 -37.50
CA ALA A 230 5.37 40.56 -38.07
C ALA A 230 5.40 39.31 -37.18
N ASP A 231 5.37 39.48 -35.85
CA ASP A 231 5.23 38.39 -34.88
C ASP A 231 3.88 37.68 -35.00
N ALA A 232 2.78 38.43 -35.09
CA ALA A 232 1.44 37.87 -35.32
C ALA A 232 1.39 36.97 -36.58
N ARG A 233 1.95 37.46 -37.70
CA ARG A 233 2.02 36.69 -38.94
C ARG A 233 2.91 35.45 -38.83
N ARG A 234 4.05 35.57 -38.16
CA ARG A 234 4.96 34.43 -37.90
C ARG A 234 4.25 33.36 -37.06
N TYR A 235 3.53 33.76 -36.02
CA TYR A 235 2.75 32.87 -35.17
C TYR A 235 1.68 32.12 -35.97
N ALA A 236 0.81 32.85 -36.69
CA ALA A 236 -0.27 32.24 -37.47
C ALA A 236 0.26 31.29 -38.54
N THR A 237 1.33 31.67 -39.23
CA THR A 237 1.95 30.86 -40.30
C THR A 237 2.60 29.60 -39.74
N ALA A 238 3.37 29.73 -38.66
CA ALA A 238 4.02 28.58 -38.02
C ALA A 238 3.01 27.62 -37.40
N LEU A 239 1.95 28.13 -36.76
CA LEU A 239 0.90 27.31 -36.18
C LEU A 239 0.11 26.54 -37.24
N ALA A 240 -0.26 27.21 -38.35
CA ALA A 240 -0.93 26.57 -39.47
C ALA A 240 -0.07 25.46 -40.09
N TRP A 241 1.22 25.74 -40.32
CA TRP A 241 2.16 24.76 -40.87
C TRP A 241 2.35 23.56 -39.94
N LEU A 242 2.53 23.78 -38.63
CA LEU A 242 2.67 22.70 -37.65
C LEU A 242 1.42 21.83 -37.58
N ARG A 243 0.21 22.43 -37.58
CA ARG A 243 -1.05 21.68 -37.61
C ARG A 243 -1.17 20.81 -38.86
N ALA A 244 -0.77 21.32 -40.02
CA ALA A 244 -0.81 20.58 -41.27
C ALA A 244 0.21 19.41 -41.32
N ASN A 245 1.31 19.51 -40.58
CA ASN A 245 2.43 18.55 -40.63
C ASN A 245 2.62 17.73 -39.33
N ALA A 246 1.71 17.85 -38.36
CA ALA A 246 1.78 17.13 -37.08
C ALA A 246 1.19 15.70 -37.13
N GLY A 247 0.58 15.30 -38.26
CA GLY A 247 -0.04 13.98 -38.43
C GLY A 247 0.87 12.99 -39.17
N GLY A 248 1.00 11.78 -38.63
CA GLY A 248 1.70 10.65 -39.26
C GLY A 248 2.11 9.58 -38.25
N GLU A 249 2.05 8.30 -38.63
CA GLU A 249 2.66 7.22 -37.85
C GLU A 249 4.17 7.16 -38.15
N GLY A 250 4.98 7.35 -37.11
CA GLY A 250 6.44 7.24 -37.17
C GLY A 250 7.19 8.58 -37.22
N PRO A 251 8.53 8.56 -37.09
CA PRO A 251 9.35 9.77 -37.08
C PRO A 251 9.37 10.44 -38.47
N PRO A 252 9.17 11.77 -38.56
CA PRO A 252 9.20 12.47 -39.83
C PRO A 252 10.59 12.45 -40.46
N ALA A 253 10.65 12.61 -41.79
CA ALA A 253 11.91 12.62 -42.53
C ALA A 253 12.85 13.75 -42.03
N PRO A 254 14.19 13.57 -42.06
CA PRO A 254 15.16 14.55 -41.57
C PRO A 254 14.98 16.00 -42.06
N PRO A 255 14.65 16.30 -43.34
CA PRO A 255 14.40 17.68 -43.77
C PRO A 255 13.16 18.29 -43.10
N THR A 256 12.09 17.50 -42.96
CA THR A 256 10.84 17.90 -42.30
C THR A 256 11.05 18.19 -40.81
N VAL A 257 11.89 17.40 -40.12
CA VAL A 257 12.28 17.65 -38.72
C VAL A 257 12.96 19.01 -38.56
N ARG A 258 13.83 19.38 -39.51
CA ARG A 258 14.56 20.65 -39.45
C ARG A 258 13.62 21.83 -39.65
N GLU A 259 12.68 21.72 -40.60
CA GLU A 259 11.66 22.75 -40.86
C GLU A 259 10.65 22.86 -39.70
N MET A 260 10.19 21.73 -39.14
CA MET A 260 9.41 21.68 -37.91
C MET A 260 10.10 22.42 -36.77
N THR A 261 11.41 22.20 -36.60
CA THR A 261 12.19 22.86 -35.53
C THR A 261 12.19 24.38 -35.70
N GLU A 262 12.32 24.90 -36.93
CA GLU A 262 12.27 26.33 -37.20
C GLU A 262 10.88 26.93 -36.95
N HIS A 263 9.80 26.23 -37.34
CA HIS A 263 8.44 26.68 -37.04
C HIS A 263 8.13 26.67 -35.53
N VAL A 264 8.60 25.66 -34.80
CA VAL A 264 8.47 25.61 -33.33
C VAL A 264 9.23 26.77 -32.68
N ARG A 265 10.45 27.08 -33.15
CA ARG A 265 11.24 28.22 -32.67
C ARG A 265 10.54 29.56 -32.95
N ALA A 266 10.00 29.73 -34.15
CA ALA A 266 9.27 30.94 -34.53
C ALA A 266 8.01 31.15 -33.68
N LEU A 267 7.23 30.08 -33.44
CA LEU A 267 6.05 30.10 -32.59
C LEU A 267 6.42 30.43 -31.13
N ALA A 268 7.43 29.74 -30.57
CA ALA A 268 7.89 29.97 -29.21
C ALA A 268 8.41 31.40 -28.99
N ALA A 269 9.11 31.97 -29.98
CA ALA A 269 9.59 33.35 -29.90
C ALA A 269 8.44 34.38 -29.90
N ALA A 270 7.37 34.13 -30.67
CA ALA A 270 6.19 35.00 -30.68
C ALA A 270 5.42 34.93 -29.35
N ILE A 271 5.22 33.72 -28.81
CA ILE A 271 4.57 33.49 -27.51
C ILE A 271 5.38 34.16 -26.40
N ALA A 272 6.70 34.00 -26.39
CA ALA A 272 7.56 34.62 -25.38
C ALA A 272 7.45 36.16 -25.36
N ARG A 273 7.20 36.81 -26.51
CA ARG A 273 6.97 38.26 -26.58
C ARG A 273 5.53 38.68 -26.27
N TYR A 274 4.57 37.77 -26.40
CA TYR A 274 3.20 37.99 -25.92
C TYR A 274 3.15 37.90 -24.39
N ASP A 275 3.87 36.93 -23.82
CA ASP A 275 3.93 36.68 -22.37
C ASP A 275 4.71 37.75 -21.58
N THR A 276 5.46 38.64 -22.25
CA THR A 276 6.06 39.81 -21.59
C THR A 276 5.05 40.93 -21.29
N TYR A 277 3.83 40.87 -21.83
CA TYR A 277 2.77 41.81 -21.52
C TYR A 277 1.98 41.38 -20.29
N ASP A 278 1.44 42.36 -19.55
CA ASP A 278 0.50 42.10 -18.46
C ASP A 278 -0.87 41.63 -19.01
N PRO A 279 -1.78 41.11 -18.15
CA PRO A 279 -3.07 40.59 -18.61
C PRO A 279 -3.92 41.60 -19.40
N ALA A 280 -3.81 42.89 -19.08
CA ALA A 280 -4.49 43.95 -19.81
C ALA A 280 -3.90 44.16 -21.22
N GLY A 281 -2.57 44.17 -21.35
CA GLY A 281 -1.87 44.26 -22.63
C GLY A 281 -2.12 43.04 -23.54
N GLN A 282 -2.15 41.84 -22.96
CA GLN A 282 -2.51 40.61 -23.67
C GLN A 282 -3.93 40.67 -24.26
N THR A 283 -4.90 41.14 -23.48
CA THR A 283 -6.28 41.33 -23.93
C THR A 283 -6.36 42.34 -25.08
N GLN A 284 -5.53 43.38 -25.06
CA GLN A 284 -5.47 44.35 -26.15
C GLN A 284 -4.85 43.75 -27.42
N LEU A 285 -3.76 42.98 -27.29
CA LEU A 285 -3.14 42.29 -28.42
C LEU A 285 -4.09 41.29 -29.10
N GLY A 286 -4.91 40.57 -28.33
CA GLY A 286 -5.94 39.68 -28.88
C GLY A 286 -7.06 40.41 -29.63
N LYS A 287 -7.29 41.70 -29.34
CA LYS A 287 -8.20 42.54 -30.14
C LYS A 287 -7.53 43.07 -31.40
N ASP A 288 -6.26 43.45 -31.30
CA ASP A 288 -5.49 44.03 -32.40
C ASP A 288 -5.11 42.97 -33.46
N TYR A 289 -4.96 41.71 -33.04
CA TYR A 289 -4.59 40.57 -33.88
C TYR A 289 -5.52 39.37 -33.59
N PRO A 290 -6.61 39.18 -34.36
CA PRO A 290 -7.61 38.14 -34.09
C PRO A 290 -7.14 36.70 -34.42
N ASP A 291 -5.99 36.56 -35.09
CA ASP A 291 -5.42 35.27 -35.50
C ASP A 291 -4.45 34.65 -34.44
N LEU A 292 -4.36 35.26 -33.26
CA LEU A 292 -3.53 34.85 -32.11
C LEU A 292 -4.19 33.75 -31.25
#